data_AF-A0A6N3GS53-F1
#
_entry.id   AF-A0A6N3GS53-F1
#
_cell.length_a   1.000
_cell.length_b   1.000
_cell.length_c   1.000
_cell.angle_alpha   90.00
_cell.angle_beta   90.00
_cell.angle_gamma   90.00
#
_symmetry.space_group_name_H-M   'P 1'
#
loop_
_entity.id
_entity.type
_entity.pdbx_description
1 polymer ?
#
loop_
_entity_poly.entity_id
_entity_poly.type
_entity_poly.pdbx_seq_one_letter_code
_entity_poly.pdbx_strand_id
1 'polypeptide(L)'
;MDNFNKIANDKTIINIYNKISEFEDLDKGWAHHDLDHVKNVAKLVESLLRQLEYEESFIEEAKIAAILHDIGAIEGKKNHALRSYNFAKKYITENNIILKNKDLVLDAIKIHSDGFDSDNIIALTLILSDKLDIKHTRVAKEGYNIKGMKELQYIQDIYVVIKNKNLKIQFICDDKINKNELEEFYFIIKVFKSIISFSRKMNLNPQVLFNNNEWNLFNHMLKC
;
A
#
# COMPACT_ATOMS: atom_id res chain seq x y z
N MET A 1 8.80 23.39 8.31
CA MET A 1 8.43 22.05 8.80
C MET A 1 7.72 21.38 7.64
N ASP A 2 8.28 20.26 7.19
CA ASP A 2 7.76 19.44 6.08
C ASP A 2 6.27 19.09 6.34
N ASN A 3 5.41 19.26 5.33
CA ASN A 3 3.96 19.04 5.43
C ASN A 3 3.65 17.59 5.82
N PHE A 4 4.40 16.62 5.30
CA PHE A 4 4.24 15.21 5.68
C PHE A 4 4.40 15.03 7.18
N ASN A 5 5.47 15.59 7.76
CA ASN A 5 5.73 15.50 9.19
C ASN A 5 4.64 16.16 10.04
N LYS A 6 4.04 17.25 9.56
CA LYS A 6 2.88 17.87 10.23
C LYS A 6 1.67 16.92 10.24
N ILE A 7 1.34 16.31 9.10
CA ILE A 7 0.17 15.43 8.97
C ILE A 7 0.36 14.12 9.74
N ALA A 8 1.53 13.49 9.60
CA ALA A 8 1.83 12.20 10.22
C ALA A 8 1.85 12.26 11.76
N ASN A 9 2.03 13.45 12.33
CA ASN A 9 2.00 13.69 13.78
C ASN A 9 0.72 14.44 14.24
N ASP A 10 -0.24 14.67 13.35
CA ASP A 10 -1.50 15.32 13.71
C ASP A 10 -2.35 14.40 14.60
N LYS A 11 -2.75 14.92 15.76
CA LYS A 11 -3.52 14.17 16.76
C LYS A 11 -4.86 13.65 16.22
N THR A 12 -5.48 14.40 15.31
CA THR A 12 -6.74 14.00 14.65
C THR A 12 -6.51 12.78 13.77
N ILE A 13 -5.45 12.81 12.96
CA ILE A 13 -5.07 11.70 12.07
C ILE A 13 -4.75 10.45 12.90
N ILE A 14 -3.89 10.59 13.91
CA ILE A 14 -3.52 9.49 14.81
C ILE A 14 -4.75 8.89 15.50
N ASN A 15 -5.64 9.74 16.04
CA ASN A 15 -6.85 9.29 16.71
C ASN A 15 -7.82 8.56 15.78
N ILE A 16 -7.92 8.96 14.51
CA ILE A 16 -8.73 8.24 13.52
C ILE A 16 -8.16 6.84 13.28
N TYR A 17 -6.85 6.72 13.07
CA TYR A 17 -6.23 5.41 12.86
C TYR A 17 -6.31 4.49 14.08
N ASN A 18 -6.19 5.03 15.29
CA ASN A 18 -6.43 4.25 16.51
C ASN A 18 -7.86 3.69 16.54
N LYS A 19 -8.86 4.51 16.20
CA LYS A 19 -10.26 4.07 16.10
C LYS A 19 -10.50 3.05 15.00
N ILE A 20 -9.81 3.17 13.87
CA ILE A 20 -9.86 2.16 12.79
C ILE A 20 -9.36 0.82 13.33
N SER A 21 -8.19 0.81 14.00
CA SER A 21 -7.64 -0.40 14.60
C SER A 21 -8.60 -1.03 15.61
N GLU A 22 -9.13 -0.23 16.53
CA GLU A 22 -10.12 -0.70 17.53
C GLU A 22 -11.37 -1.28 16.85
N PHE A 23 -11.89 -0.59 15.83
CA PHE A 23 -13.06 -1.04 15.09
C PHE A 23 -12.80 -2.36 14.36
N GLU A 24 -11.65 -2.55 13.74
CA GLU A 24 -11.34 -3.77 12.98
C GLU A 24 -11.15 -5.00 13.86
N ASP A 25 -10.64 -4.81 15.07
CA ASP A 25 -10.56 -5.87 16.08
C ASP A 25 -11.93 -6.27 16.65
N LEU A 26 -12.90 -5.34 16.63
CA LEU A 26 -14.26 -5.57 17.14
C LEU A 26 -15.24 -6.06 16.06
N ASP A 27 -15.23 -5.46 14.87
CA ASP A 27 -16.20 -5.67 13.79
C ASP A 27 -15.66 -6.57 12.66
N LYS A 28 -14.89 -7.57 13.05
CA LYS A 28 -14.49 -8.68 12.16
C LYS A 28 -13.63 -8.28 10.95
N GLY A 29 -12.79 -7.27 11.10
CA GLY A 29 -11.80 -6.90 10.09
C GLY A 29 -10.86 -8.07 9.79
N TRP A 30 -10.54 -8.28 8.52
CA TRP A 30 -9.56 -9.30 8.13
C TRP A 30 -8.13 -8.79 8.31
N ALA A 31 -7.91 -7.49 8.15
CA ALA A 31 -6.60 -6.86 8.11
C ALA A 31 -6.62 -5.47 8.75
N HIS A 32 -5.53 -5.05 9.41
CA HIS A 32 -5.40 -3.76 10.12
C HIS A 32 -5.06 -2.55 9.24
N HIS A 33 -5.98 -1.63 9.02
CA HIS A 33 -5.75 -0.35 8.31
C HIS A 33 -5.33 0.73 9.32
N ASP A 34 -4.38 0.40 10.19
CA ASP A 34 -3.94 1.20 11.33
C ASP A 34 -2.82 2.20 10.99
N LEU A 35 -2.30 2.87 12.02
CA LEU A 35 -1.23 3.86 11.87
C LEU A 35 0.09 3.24 11.41
N ASP A 36 0.38 2.00 11.81
CA ASP A 36 1.62 1.31 11.46
C ASP A 36 1.60 0.90 9.99
N HIS A 37 0.45 0.42 9.49
CA HIS A 37 0.22 0.16 8.08
C HIS A 37 0.51 1.39 7.23
N VAL A 38 -0.16 2.53 7.47
CA VAL A 38 0.01 3.71 6.62
C VAL A 38 1.42 4.31 6.71
N LYS A 39 2.10 4.16 7.86
CA LYS A 39 3.53 4.52 8.00
C LYS A 39 4.44 3.60 7.19
N ASN A 40 4.16 2.29 7.17
CA ASN A 40 4.92 1.34 6.36
C ASN A 40 4.74 1.62 4.86
N VAL A 41 3.50 1.88 4.43
CA VAL A 41 3.19 2.29 3.06
C VAL A 41 3.95 3.58 2.71
N ALA A 42 3.93 4.60 3.57
CA ALA A 42 4.67 5.83 3.33
C ALA A 42 6.19 5.62 3.21
N LYS A 43 6.78 4.74 4.04
CA LYS A 43 8.21 4.39 3.95
C LYS A 43 8.55 3.69 2.64
N LEU A 44 7.68 2.79 2.15
CA LEU A 44 7.89 2.10 0.89
C LEU A 44 7.72 3.04 -0.31
N VAL A 45 6.72 3.94 -0.27
CA VAL A 45 6.56 5.01 -1.27
C VAL A 45 7.83 5.85 -1.38
N GLU A 46 8.37 6.28 -0.23
CA GLU A 46 9.62 7.03 -0.18
C GLU A 46 10.78 6.25 -0.80
N SER A 47 10.97 5.00 -0.37
CA SER A 47 12.05 4.14 -0.86
C SER A 47 11.99 3.93 -2.38
N LEU A 48 10.80 3.65 -2.93
CA LEU A 48 10.61 3.41 -4.36
C LEU A 48 10.92 4.65 -5.19
N LEU A 49 10.34 5.80 -4.83
CA LEU A 49 10.52 7.05 -5.58
C LEU A 49 11.96 7.57 -5.48
N ARG A 50 12.61 7.40 -4.32
CA ARG A 50 14.03 7.76 -4.14
C ARG A 50 14.95 6.88 -5.00
N GLN A 51 14.67 5.58 -5.10
CA GLN A 51 15.41 4.68 -6.01
C GLN A 51 15.18 4.98 -7.49
N LEU A 52 14.08 5.67 -7.82
CA LEU A 52 13.76 6.17 -9.15
C LEU A 52 14.19 7.64 -9.38
N GLU A 53 14.94 8.21 -8.44
CA GLU A 53 15.53 9.55 -8.53
C GLU A 53 14.49 10.69 -8.67
N TYR A 54 13.29 10.53 -8.09
CA TYR A 54 12.32 11.61 -7.99
C TYR A 54 12.75 12.66 -6.96
N GLU A 55 12.37 13.92 -7.22
CA GLU A 55 12.62 15.06 -6.34
C GLU A 55 11.94 14.91 -4.96
N GLU A 56 12.60 15.37 -3.88
CA GLU A 56 12.09 15.26 -2.51
C GLU A 56 10.69 15.85 -2.33
N SER A 57 10.38 16.96 -3.01
CA SER A 57 9.05 17.58 -2.95
C SER A 57 7.95 16.66 -3.52
N PHE A 58 8.25 15.89 -4.56
CA PHE A 58 7.30 14.91 -5.13
C PHE A 58 7.16 13.70 -4.21
N ILE A 59 8.26 13.27 -3.60
CA ILE A 59 8.27 12.19 -2.60
C ILE A 59 7.42 12.58 -1.39
N GLU A 60 7.59 13.78 -0.85
CA GLU A 60 6.80 14.31 0.28
C GLU A 60 5.29 14.24 -0.02
N GLU A 61 4.88 14.71 -1.19
CA GLU A 61 3.48 14.70 -1.63
C GLU A 61 2.92 13.28 -1.79
N ALA A 62 3.72 12.35 -2.32
CA ALA A 62 3.31 10.94 -2.42
C ALA A 62 3.18 10.28 -1.04
N LYS A 63 4.05 10.62 -0.08
CA LYS A 63 3.93 10.16 1.31
C LYS A 63 2.69 10.73 2.00
N ILE A 64 2.29 11.96 1.68
CA ILE A 64 1.02 12.53 2.16
C ILE A 64 -0.17 11.72 1.64
N ALA A 65 -0.15 11.32 0.37
CA ALA A 65 -1.17 10.41 -0.17
C ALA A 65 -1.22 9.11 0.64
N ALA A 66 -0.06 8.51 0.93
CA ALA A 66 0.04 7.28 1.73
C ALA A 66 -0.52 7.40 3.14
N ILE A 67 -0.22 8.48 3.87
CA ILE A 67 -0.73 8.67 5.23
C ILE A 67 -2.24 8.91 5.28
N LEU A 68 -2.85 9.39 4.19
CA LEU A 68 -4.27 9.73 4.15
C LEU A 68 -5.13 8.70 3.42
N HIS A 69 -4.55 7.70 2.74
CA HIS A 69 -5.29 6.86 1.80
C HIS A 69 -6.40 6.03 2.44
N ASP A 70 -6.19 5.60 3.69
CA ASP A 70 -7.07 4.70 4.42
C ASP A 70 -7.90 5.36 5.52
N ILE A 71 -7.78 6.69 5.68
CA ILE A 71 -8.42 7.39 6.80
C ILE A 71 -9.96 7.28 6.81
N GLY A 72 -10.56 7.05 5.65
CA GLY A 72 -11.98 6.79 5.47
C GLY A 72 -12.44 5.39 5.92
N ALA A 73 -11.53 4.50 6.31
CA ALA A 73 -11.84 3.16 6.82
C ALA A 73 -12.48 3.18 8.22
N ILE A 74 -12.53 4.35 8.89
CA ILE A 74 -13.21 4.51 10.19
C ILE A 74 -14.70 4.16 10.16
N GLU A 75 -15.32 4.19 8.98
CA GLU A 75 -16.71 3.75 8.74
C GLU A 75 -16.76 2.38 8.03
N GLY A 76 -15.69 1.57 8.15
CA GLY A 76 -15.53 0.27 7.51
C GLY A 76 -14.99 0.31 6.07
N LYS A 77 -14.69 -0.85 5.49
CA LYS A 77 -13.95 -0.95 4.21
C LYS A 77 -14.75 -0.51 2.98
N LYS A 78 -16.08 -0.64 2.97
CA LYS A 78 -16.88 -0.33 1.78
C LYS A 78 -16.78 1.16 1.46
N ASN A 79 -16.37 1.51 0.24
CA ASN A 79 -16.19 2.88 -0.25
C ASN A 79 -15.18 3.75 0.55
N HIS A 80 -14.28 3.14 1.32
CA HIS A 80 -13.31 3.90 2.14
C HIS A 80 -12.45 4.84 1.30
N ALA A 81 -11.98 4.45 0.11
CA ALA A 81 -11.17 5.31 -0.76
C ALA A 81 -11.84 6.66 -1.11
N LEU A 82 -13.15 6.65 -1.40
CA LEU A 82 -13.89 7.90 -1.67
C LEU A 82 -14.04 8.76 -0.41
N ARG A 83 -14.27 8.13 0.75
CA ARG A 83 -14.33 8.86 2.03
C ARG A 83 -12.97 9.43 2.41
N SER A 84 -11.89 8.69 2.21
CA SER A 84 -10.52 9.15 2.39
C SER A 84 -10.21 10.35 1.49
N TYR A 85 -10.63 10.30 0.22
CA TYR A 85 -10.50 11.44 -0.70
C TYR A 85 -11.22 12.69 -0.17
N ASN A 86 -12.48 12.54 0.24
CA ASN A 86 -13.28 13.66 0.76
C ASN A 86 -12.67 14.24 2.03
N PHE A 87 -12.22 13.37 2.95
CA PHE A 87 -11.53 13.76 4.16
C PHE A 87 -10.24 14.51 3.83
N ALA A 88 -9.36 13.93 3.01
CA ALA A 88 -8.07 14.51 2.64
C ALA A 88 -8.24 15.89 1.97
N LYS A 89 -9.19 16.01 1.04
CA LYS A 89 -9.50 17.28 0.37
C LYS A 89 -9.90 18.37 1.36
N LYS A 90 -10.78 18.03 2.32
CA LYS A 90 -11.22 18.93 3.38
C LYS A 90 -10.04 19.29 4.29
N TYR A 91 -9.35 18.30 4.81
CA TYR A 91 -8.23 18.47 5.75
C TYR A 91 -7.11 19.33 5.16
N ILE A 92 -6.69 19.08 3.91
CA ILE A 92 -5.67 19.88 3.20
C ILE A 92 -6.11 21.34 3.09
N THR A 93 -7.38 21.58 2.79
CA THR A 93 -7.94 22.93 2.63
C THR A 93 -8.02 23.67 3.96
N GLU A 94 -8.57 23.04 5.00
CA GLU A 94 -8.72 23.64 6.33
C GLU A 94 -7.37 23.93 7.02
N ASN A 95 -6.34 23.13 6.71
CA ASN A 95 -5.00 23.30 7.28
C ASN A 95 -4.04 24.14 6.43
N ASN A 96 -4.53 24.77 5.35
CA ASN A 96 -3.75 25.57 4.40
C ASN A 96 -2.49 24.83 3.89
N ILE A 97 -2.62 23.53 3.62
CA ILE A 97 -1.51 22.72 3.10
C ILE A 97 -1.38 22.96 1.59
N ILE A 98 -0.20 23.43 1.19
CA ILE A 98 0.12 23.74 -0.21
C ILE A 98 0.87 22.55 -0.80
N LEU A 99 0.31 21.96 -1.84
CA LEU A 99 0.91 20.86 -2.62
C LEU A 99 0.97 21.29 -4.09
N LYS A 100 2.13 21.17 -4.72
CA LYS A 100 2.35 21.39 -6.16
C LYS A 100 1.51 20.43 -6.99
N ASN A 101 1.42 19.15 -6.59
CA ASN A 101 0.63 18.14 -7.30
C ASN A 101 -0.65 17.75 -6.53
N LYS A 102 -1.34 18.73 -5.92
CA LYS A 102 -2.55 18.49 -5.10
C LYS A 102 -3.57 17.56 -5.75
N ASP A 103 -3.87 17.76 -7.03
CA ASP A 103 -4.87 16.95 -7.73
C ASP A 103 -4.40 15.50 -7.93
N LEU A 104 -3.11 15.28 -8.20
CA LEU A 104 -2.54 13.93 -8.29
C LEU A 104 -2.54 13.22 -6.94
N VAL A 105 -2.25 13.93 -5.85
CA VAL A 105 -2.31 13.39 -4.48
C VAL A 105 -3.73 12.96 -4.13
N LEU A 106 -4.71 13.83 -4.37
CA LEU A 106 -6.10 13.52 -4.08
C LEU A 106 -6.63 12.38 -4.96
N ASP A 107 -6.33 12.41 -6.26
CA ASP A 107 -6.71 11.34 -7.18
C ASP A 107 -6.11 10.00 -6.76
N ALA A 108 -4.82 9.97 -6.37
CA ALA A 108 -4.17 8.77 -5.85
C ALA A 108 -4.91 8.17 -4.66
N ILE A 109 -5.32 8.99 -3.69
CA ILE A 109 -6.14 8.55 -2.55
C ILE A 109 -7.47 7.97 -3.02
N LYS A 110 -8.13 8.61 -3.99
CA LYS A 110 -9.45 8.20 -4.48
C LYS A 110 -9.41 6.83 -5.17
N ILE A 111 -8.33 6.53 -5.89
CA ILE A 111 -8.24 5.34 -6.75
C ILE A 111 -7.31 4.25 -6.21
N HIS A 112 -6.74 4.38 -5.01
CA HIS A 112 -5.74 3.44 -4.49
C HIS A 112 -6.23 1.97 -4.35
N SER A 113 -7.54 1.75 -4.36
CA SER A 113 -8.13 0.41 -4.22
C SER A 113 -8.03 -0.45 -5.49
N ASP A 114 -8.13 0.17 -6.67
CA ASP A 114 -8.29 -0.51 -7.96
C ASP A 114 -7.81 0.28 -9.20
N GLY A 115 -7.23 1.48 -9.04
CA GLY A 115 -6.73 2.34 -10.11
C GLY A 115 -5.44 1.86 -10.80
N PHE A 116 -5.33 0.57 -11.08
CA PHE A 116 -4.13 -0.04 -11.65
C PHE A 116 -3.80 0.49 -13.06
N ASP A 117 -4.76 1.03 -13.81
CA ASP A 117 -4.53 1.54 -15.17
C ASP A 117 -4.25 3.05 -15.21
N SER A 118 -3.98 3.67 -14.05
CA SER A 118 -3.74 5.10 -13.95
C SER A 118 -2.38 5.53 -14.52
N ASP A 119 -2.32 6.72 -15.11
CA ASP A 119 -1.06 7.38 -15.48
C ASP A 119 -0.43 8.19 -14.33
N ASN A 120 -1.14 8.31 -13.20
CA ASN A 120 -0.69 9.04 -12.03
C ASN A 120 0.38 8.23 -11.27
N ILE A 121 1.63 8.67 -11.35
CA ILE A 121 2.77 8.04 -10.67
C ILE A 121 2.56 7.95 -9.15
N ILE A 122 1.98 8.97 -8.51
CA ILE A 122 1.69 8.94 -7.08
C ILE A 122 0.71 7.79 -6.78
N ALA A 123 -0.33 7.66 -7.60
CA ALA A 123 -1.31 6.59 -7.46
C ALA A 123 -0.68 5.21 -7.62
N LEU A 124 0.09 4.97 -8.68
CA LEU A 124 0.69 3.65 -8.90
C LEU A 124 1.72 3.28 -7.83
N THR A 125 2.49 4.26 -7.35
CA THR A 125 3.45 4.04 -6.26
C THR A 125 2.72 3.72 -4.94
N LEU A 126 1.65 4.46 -4.65
CA LEU A 126 0.80 4.22 -3.48
C LEU A 126 0.15 2.83 -3.55
N ILE A 127 -0.47 2.48 -4.68
CA ILE A 127 -1.10 1.18 -4.90
C ILE A 127 -0.08 0.05 -4.70
N LEU A 128 1.09 0.14 -5.33
CA LEU A 128 2.13 -0.87 -5.14
C LEU A 128 2.54 -1.00 -3.67
N SER A 129 2.74 0.13 -2.99
CA SER A 129 3.20 0.14 -1.60
C SER A 129 2.16 -0.42 -0.64
N ASP A 130 0.88 -0.07 -0.83
CA ASP A 130 -0.25 -0.61 -0.06
C ASP A 130 -0.41 -2.12 -0.29
N LYS A 131 -0.45 -2.57 -1.55
CA LYS A 131 -0.61 -4.01 -1.85
C LYS A 131 0.59 -4.86 -1.40
N LEU A 132 1.77 -4.28 -1.22
CA LEU A 132 2.94 -4.98 -0.68
C LEU A 132 3.01 -4.98 0.85
N ASP A 133 2.21 -4.19 1.58
CA ASP A 133 2.21 -4.24 3.04
C ASP A 133 1.30 -5.35 3.58
N ILE A 134 1.62 -6.59 3.21
CA ILE A 134 0.87 -7.82 3.54
C ILE A 134 1.69 -8.77 4.43
N LYS A 135 2.49 -8.21 5.32
CA LYS A 135 3.30 -8.96 6.29
C LYS A 135 2.43 -9.47 7.45
N HIS A 136 3.02 -10.29 8.31
CA HIS A 136 2.38 -10.83 9.50
C HIS A 136 1.71 -9.79 10.40
N THR A 137 2.22 -8.56 10.44
CA THR A 137 1.65 -7.44 11.20
C THR A 137 0.30 -6.94 10.66
N ARG A 138 -0.09 -7.34 9.43
CA ARG A 138 -1.30 -6.84 8.78
C ARG A 138 -2.55 -7.66 9.14
N VAL A 139 -2.41 -8.88 9.65
CA VAL A 139 -3.53 -9.81 9.88
C VAL A 139 -4.27 -9.45 11.17
N ALA A 140 -5.54 -9.06 11.04
CA ALA A 140 -6.41 -8.80 12.18
C ALA A 140 -7.09 -10.09 12.66
N LYS A 141 -7.79 -10.02 13.81
CA LYS A 141 -8.33 -11.19 14.53
C LYS A 141 -9.13 -12.16 13.66
N GLU A 142 -10.02 -11.67 12.81
CA GLU A 142 -10.81 -12.57 11.94
C GLU A 142 -10.02 -13.07 10.73
N GLY A 143 -8.97 -12.36 10.32
CA GLY A 143 -8.11 -12.75 9.21
C GLY A 143 -7.48 -14.14 9.39
N TYR A 144 -7.22 -14.55 10.65
CA TYR A 144 -6.71 -15.89 10.98
C TYR A 144 -7.67 -17.03 10.61
N ASN A 145 -8.97 -16.75 10.46
CA ASN A 145 -10.00 -17.73 10.09
C ASN A 145 -10.34 -17.72 8.59
N ILE A 146 -9.73 -16.85 7.80
CA ILE A 146 -10.05 -16.66 6.39
C ILE A 146 -9.01 -17.35 5.51
N LYS A 147 -9.48 -18.26 4.64
CA LYS A 147 -8.64 -18.97 3.67
C LYS A 147 -7.83 -17.97 2.83
N GLY A 148 -6.53 -18.20 2.70
CA GLY A 148 -5.61 -17.31 1.99
C GLY A 148 -5.13 -16.11 2.83
N MET A 149 -6.05 -15.40 3.50
CA MET A 149 -5.68 -14.27 4.38
C MET A 149 -4.80 -14.73 5.54
N LYS A 150 -5.11 -15.88 6.15
CA LYS A 150 -4.32 -16.44 7.26
C LYS A 150 -2.87 -16.74 6.87
N GLU A 151 -2.58 -16.97 5.59
CA GLU A 151 -1.23 -17.28 5.13
C GLU A 151 -0.29 -16.05 5.19
N LEU A 152 -0.85 -14.83 5.21
CA LEU A 152 -0.08 -13.60 5.38
C LEU A 152 0.64 -13.54 6.74
N GLN A 153 0.15 -14.27 7.76
CA GLN A 153 0.81 -14.38 9.07
C GLN A 153 2.22 -14.99 8.99
N TYR A 154 2.51 -15.71 7.92
CA TYR A 154 3.80 -16.36 7.69
C TYR A 154 4.72 -15.55 6.77
N ILE A 155 4.29 -14.38 6.28
CA ILE A 155 5.14 -13.45 5.54
C ILE A 155 5.88 -12.58 6.56
N GLN A 156 7.14 -12.89 6.79
CA GLN A 156 8.00 -12.19 7.75
C GLN A 156 8.38 -10.82 7.21
N ASP A 157 8.88 -10.78 5.97
CA ASP A 157 9.37 -9.56 5.33
C ASP A 157 9.16 -9.58 3.81
N ILE A 158 9.17 -8.39 3.22
CA ILE A 158 9.14 -8.20 1.76
C ILE A 158 10.19 -7.16 1.40
N TYR A 159 11.23 -7.57 0.66
CA TYR A 159 12.28 -6.67 0.18
C TYR A 159 11.98 -6.19 -1.23
N VAL A 160 12.12 -4.88 -1.46
CA VAL A 160 11.86 -4.25 -2.76
C VAL A 160 13.05 -3.41 -3.16
N VAL A 161 13.65 -3.74 -4.31
CA VAL A 161 14.85 -3.07 -4.82
C VAL A 161 14.68 -2.76 -6.30
N ILE A 162 15.01 -1.53 -6.69
CA ILE A 162 15.10 -1.09 -8.08
C ILE A 162 16.57 -0.82 -8.40
N LYS A 163 17.12 -1.54 -9.39
CA LYS A 163 18.50 -1.34 -9.85
C LYS A 163 18.65 -1.67 -11.32
N ASN A 164 19.28 -0.78 -12.10
CA ASN A 164 19.53 -0.98 -13.53
C ASN A 164 18.27 -1.39 -14.30
N LYS A 165 17.15 -0.68 -14.05
CA LYS A 165 15.80 -0.99 -14.57
C LYS A 165 15.19 -2.31 -14.12
N ASN A 166 15.79 -3.07 -13.21
CA ASN A 166 15.17 -4.27 -12.65
C ASN A 166 14.46 -3.93 -11.34
N LEU A 167 13.18 -4.28 -11.23
CA LEU A 167 12.41 -4.25 -9.98
C LEU A 167 12.41 -5.65 -9.39
N LYS A 168 13.16 -5.87 -8.31
CA LYS A 168 13.18 -7.14 -7.59
C LYS A 168 12.33 -7.03 -6.34
N ILE A 169 11.37 -7.95 -6.18
CA ILE A 169 10.54 -8.09 -4.99
C ILE A 169 10.76 -9.48 -4.43
N GLN A 170 11.17 -9.59 -3.17
CA GLN A 170 11.46 -10.86 -2.52
C GLN A 170 10.63 -11.00 -1.25
N PHE A 171 9.74 -11.99 -1.24
CA PHE A 171 8.97 -12.39 -0.07
C PHE A 171 9.83 -13.32 0.79
N ILE A 172 9.93 -13.02 2.08
CA ILE A 172 10.56 -13.86 3.10
C ILE A 172 9.44 -14.47 3.93
N CYS A 173 9.27 -15.77 3.78
CA CYS A 173 8.17 -16.52 4.38
C CYS A 173 8.70 -17.62 5.29
N ASP A 174 8.01 -17.83 6.41
CA ASP A 174 8.20 -18.98 7.29
C ASP A 174 7.80 -20.29 6.57
N ASP A 175 8.46 -21.40 6.89
CA ASP A 175 8.23 -22.71 6.26
C ASP A 175 6.80 -23.25 6.50
N LYS A 176 6.06 -22.70 7.47
CA LYS A 176 4.65 -23.05 7.73
C LYS A 176 3.67 -22.52 6.67
N ILE A 177 4.10 -21.60 5.82
CA ILE A 177 3.22 -20.98 4.83
C ILE A 177 2.68 -22.02 3.83
N ASN A 178 1.38 -22.05 3.63
CA ASN A 178 0.77 -22.81 2.54
C ASN A 178 0.75 -21.95 1.27
N LYS A 179 1.80 -22.07 0.46
CA LYS A 179 1.95 -21.31 -0.79
C LYS A 179 0.77 -21.50 -1.76
N ASN A 180 0.23 -22.71 -1.89
CA ASN A 180 -0.88 -22.97 -2.81
C ASN A 180 -2.15 -22.23 -2.36
N GLU A 181 -2.43 -22.23 -1.05
CA GLU A 181 -3.56 -21.48 -0.49
C GLU A 181 -3.38 -19.97 -0.65
N LEU A 182 -2.16 -19.46 -0.46
CA LEU A 182 -1.84 -18.06 -0.69
C LEU A 182 -2.05 -17.66 -2.16
N GLU A 183 -1.62 -18.51 -3.10
CA GLU A 183 -1.76 -18.29 -4.54
C GLU A 183 -3.24 -18.25 -5.00
N GLU A 184 -4.13 -18.97 -4.32
CA GLU A 184 -5.59 -18.90 -4.55
C GLU A 184 -6.24 -17.63 -3.99
N PHE A 185 -5.54 -16.89 -3.13
CA PHE A 185 -6.11 -15.71 -2.48
C PHE A 185 -6.22 -14.54 -3.46
N TYR A 186 -7.44 -14.01 -3.63
CA TYR A 186 -7.72 -12.93 -4.58
C TYR A 186 -6.80 -11.69 -4.40
N PHE A 187 -6.31 -11.46 -3.19
CA PHE A 187 -5.45 -10.31 -2.91
C PHE A 187 -4.06 -10.46 -3.54
N ILE A 188 -3.51 -11.67 -3.66
CA ILE A 188 -2.23 -11.90 -4.35
C ILE A 188 -2.30 -11.49 -5.82
N ILE A 189 -3.44 -11.72 -6.47
CA ILE A 189 -3.68 -11.23 -7.82
C ILE A 189 -3.62 -9.70 -7.87
N LYS A 190 -4.12 -8.99 -6.85
CA LYS A 190 -3.99 -7.53 -6.75
C LYS A 190 -2.54 -7.09 -6.55
N VAL A 191 -1.77 -7.80 -5.73
CA VAL A 191 -0.33 -7.55 -5.55
C VAL A 191 0.41 -7.68 -6.88
N PHE A 192 0.16 -8.75 -7.62
CA PHE A 192 0.84 -8.95 -8.91
C PHE A 192 0.41 -7.91 -9.95
N LYS A 193 -0.87 -7.52 -9.97
CA LYS A 193 -1.36 -6.42 -10.82
C LYS A 193 -0.68 -5.09 -10.49
N SER A 194 -0.50 -4.74 -9.22
CA SER A 194 0.18 -3.50 -8.85
C SER A 194 1.65 -3.50 -9.29
N ILE A 195 2.34 -4.63 -9.14
CA ILE A 195 3.74 -4.79 -9.60
C ILE A 195 3.82 -4.60 -11.10
N ILE A 196 2.96 -5.27 -11.87
CA ILE A 196 2.95 -5.20 -13.34
C ILE A 196 2.66 -3.77 -13.80
N SER A 197 1.61 -3.15 -13.26
CA SER A 197 1.22 -1.79 -13.63
C SER A 197 2.33 -0.77 -13.35
N PHE A 198 2.86 -0.76 -12.12
CA PHE A 198 3.95 0.13 -11.74
C PHE A 198 5.17 -0.09 -12.62
N SER A 199 5.54 -1.35 -12.87
CA SER A 199 6.70 -1.67 -13.72
C SER A 199 6.53 -1.21 -15.15
N ARG A 200 5.34 -1.39 -15.75
CA ARG A 200 5.02 -0.89 -17.09
C ARG A 200 5.15 0.62 -17.16
N LYS A 201 4.57 1.34 -16.19
CA LYS A 201 4.64 2.81 -16.15
C LYS A 201 6.07 3.32 -15.99
N MET A 202 6.86 2.65 -15.16
CA MET A 202 8.24 3.04 -14.85
C MET A 202 9.29 2.45 -15.81
N ASN A 203 8.86 1.67 -16.82
CA ASN A 203 9.75 0.96 -17.75
C ASN A 203 10.79 0.08 -17.02
N LEU A 204 10.30 -0.74 -16.08
CA LEU A 204 11.09 -1.67 -15.26
C LEU A 204 10.82 -3.12 -15.67
N ASN A 205 11.82 -3.97 -15.43
CA ASN A 205 11.75 -5.42 -15.57
C ASN A 205 11.46 -6.03 -14.18
N PRO A 206 10.22 -6.47 -13.90
CA PRO A 206 9.90 -7.02 -12.58
C PRO A 206 10.32 -8.48 -12.44
N GLN A 207 10.86 -8.83 -11.28
CA GLN A 207 11.09 -10.20 -10.83
C GLN A 207 10.54 -10.35 -9.41
N VAL A 208 9.68 -11.35 -9.22
CA VAL A 208 9.09 -11.66 -7.91
C VAL A 208 9.62 -13.01 -7.43
N LEU A 209 10.21 -13.03 -6.24
CA LEU A 209 10.72 -14.23 -5.59
C LEU A 209 9.85 -14.59 -4.38
N PHE A 210 9.54 -15.88 -4.27
CA PHE A 210 9.00 -16.50 -3.06
C PHE A 210 10.15 -17.22 -2.34
N ASN A 211 10.59 -16.67 -1.21
CA ASN A 211 11.89 -17.00 -0.61
C ASN A 211 13.02 -16.80 -1.61
N ASN A 212 13.70 -17.87 -2.01
CA ASN A 212 14.85 -17.81 -2.94
C ASN A 212 14.49 -18.23 -4.37
N ASN A 213 13.22 -18.56 -4.64
CA ASN A 213 12.78 -19.11 -5.93
C ASN A 213 11.89 -18.13 -6.66
N GLU A 214 11.94 -18.15 -7.99
CA GLU A 214 10.99 -17.36 -8.79
C GLU A 214 9.54 -17.79 -8.53
N TRP A 215 8.65 -16.80 -8.50
CA TRP A 215 7.24 -17.04 -8.28
C TRP A 215 6.52 -17.29 -9.61
N ASN A 216 6.37 -18.56 -9.98
CA ASN A 216 5.79 -18.98 -11.27
C ASN A 216 4.43 -18.35 -11.60
N LEU A 217 3.54 -18.19 -10.62
CA LEU A 217 2.24 -17.54 -10.82
C LEU A 217 2.40 -16.10 -11.33
N PHE A 218 3.33 -15.33 -10.76
CA PHE A 218 3.64 -13.99 -11.23
C PHE A 218 4.18 -14.00 -12.66
N ASN A 219 5.12 -14.91 -12.96
CA ASN A 219 5.71 -15.05 -14.30
C ASN A 219 4.66 -15.40 -15.37
N HIS A 220 3.62 -16.16 -15.01
CA HIS A 220 2.50 -16.43 -15.89
C HIS A 220 1.66 -15.16 -16.13
N MET A 221 1.28 -14.45 -15.06
CA MET A 221 0.51 -13.21 -15.16
C MET A 221 1.22 -12.09 -15.92
N LEU A 222 2.55 -12.00 -15.83
CA LEU A 222 3.32 -10.98 -16.54
C LEU A 222 3.25 -11.14 -18.08
N LYS A 223 3.02 -12.37 -18.56
CA LYS A 223 2.93 -12.70 -19.99
C LYS A 223 1.52 -12.55 -20.58
N CYS A 224 0.51 -12.44 -19.72
CA CYS A 224 -0.89 -12.22 -20.10
C CYS A 224 -1.21 -10.73 -20.23
#